data_AF-A0A246BGW3-F1
#
_entry.id   AF-A0A246BGW3-F1
#
_cell.length_a   1.000
_cell.length_b   1.000
_cell.length_c   1.000
_cell.angle_alpha   90.00
_cell.angle_beta   90.00
_cell.angle_gamma   90.00
#
_symmetry.space_group_name_H-M   'P 1'
#
loop_
_entity.id
_entity.type
_entity.pdbx_description
1 polymer ?
#
loop_
_entity_poly.entity_id
_entity_poly.type
_entity_poly.pdbx_seq_one_letter_code
_entity_poly.pdbx_strand_id
1 'polypeptide(L)'
;MRLGRLTVDTSLPTWRGRAVRYVLIYLLMVLALVTVRAATQQVRPNLKEAQAREAALTTQRDDLALQLQMLENPQRLRDWAFANGMQRFTDARKETAKIAGVKAAPAAPTAPRRVEVSVQWK
;
A
#
# COMPACT_ATOMS: atom_id res chain seq x y z
N MET A 1 49.74 -52.13 -3.97
CA MET A 1 48.90 -51.12 -4.66
C MET A 1 48.79 -51.46 -6.13
N ARG A 2 47.74 -52.18 -6.53
CA ARG A 2 47.40 -52.38 -7.96
C ARG A 2 46.57 -51.19 -8.40
N LEU A 3 47.16 -50.29 -9.18
CA LEU A 3 46.42 -49.32 -9.96
C LEU A 3 45.55 -50.10 -10.95
N GLY A 4 44.26 -50.23 -10.64
CA GLY A 4 43.28 -50.77 -11.58
C GLY A 4 43.30 -49.89 -12.83
N ARG A 5 43.77 -50.45 -13.96
CA ARG A 5 43.58 -49.81 -15.26
C ARG A 5 42.07 -49.70 -15.46
N LEU A 6 41.54 -48.49 -15.30
CA LEU A 6 40.24 -48.12 -15.85
C LEU A 6 40.40 -48.19 -17.37
N THR A 7 40.21 -49.36 -17.95
CA THR A 7 40.03 -49.51 -19.39
C THR A 7 38.74 -48.76 -19.72
N VAL A 8 38.88 -47.52 -20.17
CA VAL A 8 37.75 -46.72 -20.64
C VAL A 8 37.23 -47.44 -21.87
N ASP A 9 36.08 -48.09 -21.72
CA ASP A 9 35.38 -48.71 -22.83
C ASP A 9 34.98 -47.60 -23.82
N THR A 10 35.59 -47.64 -25.01
CA THR A 10 35.39 -46.69 -26.11
C THR A 10 34.55 -47.31 -27.23
N SER A 11 33.82 -48.38 -26.95
CA SER A 11 32.89 -48.97 -27.90
C SER A 11 31.84 -47.93 -28.40
N LEU A 12 31.46 -48.02 -29.67
CA LEU A 12 30.42 -47.18 -30.28
C LEU A 12 29.13 -47.03 -29.45
N PRO A 13 28.54 -48.09 -28.86
CA PRO A 13 27.34 -47.96 -28.04
C PRO A 13 27.55 -47.14 -26.75
N THR A 14 28.71 -47.27 -26.08
CA THR A 14 28.99 -46.50 -24.85
C THR A 14 29.21 -45.02 -25.13
N TRP A 15 29.87 -44.69 -26.23
CA TRP A 15 30.02 -43.31 -26.71
C TRP A 15 28.69 -42.66 -27.08
N ARG A 16 27.83 -43.37 -27.80
CA ARG A 16 26.48 -42.88 -28.15
C ARG A 16 25.65 -42.61 -26.91
N GLY A 17 25.65 -43.50 -25.92
CA GLY A 17 24.94 -43.30 -24.66
C GLY A 17 25.43 -42.08 -23.89
N ARG A 18 26.76 -41.87 -23.80
CA ARG A 18 27.33 -40.67 -23.15
C ARG A 18 27.01 -39.39 -23.91
N ALA A 19 27.14 -39.40 -25.24
CA ALA A 19 26.83 -38.26 -26.09
C ALA A 19 25.36 -37.82 -25.93
N VAL A 20 24.42 -38.78 -25.99
CA VAL A 20 22.99 -38.51 -25.76
C VAL A 20 22.77 -37.91 -24.37
N ARG A 21 23.40 -38.48 -23.34
CA ARG A 21 23.27 -37.97 -21.97
C ARG A 21 23.77 -36.53 -21.84
N TYR A 22 24.93 -36.20 -22.43
CA TYR A 22 25.46 -34.84 -22.40
C TYR A 22 24.58 -33.86 -23.18
N VAL A 23 24.13 -34.24 -24.38
CA VAL A 23 23.20 -33.41 -25.17
C VAL A 23 21.92 -33.12 -24.39
N LEU A 24 21.36 -34.12 -23.71
CA LEU A 24 20.15 -33.96 -22.91
C LEU A 24 20.40 -33.02 -21.72
N ILE A 25 21.54 -33.14 -21.05
CA ILE A 25 21.95 -32.22 -19.97
C ILE A 25 22.06 -30.79 -20.50
N TYR A 26 22.74 -30.58 -21.63
CA TYR A 26 22.87 -29.24 -22.21
C TYR A 26 21.52 -28.66 -22.64
N LEU A 27 20.64 -29.49 -23.22
CA LEU A 27 19.27 -29.10 -23.55
C LEU A 27 18.49 -28.64 -22.32
N LEU A 28 18.56 -29.41 -21.23
CA LEU A 28 17.93 -29.03 -19.96
C LEU A 28 18.53 -27.74 -19.40
N MET A 29 19.84 -27.56 -19.51
CA MET A 29 20.52 -26.35 -19.03
C MET A 29 20.06 -25.12 -19.82
N VAL A 30 19.99 -25.21 -21.14
CA VAL A 30 19.48 -24.14 -22.01
C VAL A 30 18.02 -23.84 -21.70
N LEU A 31 17.19 -24.88 -21.56
CA LEU A 31 15.79 -24.72 -21.21
C LEU A 31 15.63 -23.98 -19.87
N ALA A 32 16.38 -24.39 -18.85
CA ALA A 32 16.39 -23.72 -17.54
C ALA A 32 16.82 -22.25 -17.64
N LEU A 33 17.84 -21.96 -18.46
CA LEU A 33 18.32 -20.59 -18.64
C LEU A 33 17.26 -19.70 -19.31
N VAL A 34 16.58 -20.24 -20.33
CA VAL A 34 15.52 -19.54 -21.06
C VAL A 34 14.29 -19.33 -20.18
N THR A 35 13.87 -20.32 -19.38
CA THR A 35 12.73 -20.19 -18.48
C THR A 35 13.00 -19.16 -17.38
N VAL A 36 14.19 -19.19 -16.76
CA VAL A 36 14.60 -18.18 -15.77
C VAL A 36 14.64 -16.79 -16.40
N ARG A 37 15.18 -16.67 -17.63
CA ARG A 37 15.20 -15.40 -18.34
C ARG A 37 13.80 -14.88 -18.65
N ALA A 38 12.90 -15.75 -19.11
CA ALA A 38 11.50 -15.38 -19.37
C ALA A 38 10.77 -14.95 -18.09
N ALA A 39 10.95 -15.70 -16.99
CA ALA A 39 10.33 -15.39 -15.70
C ALA A 39 10.82 -14.06 -15.10
N THR A 40 12.09 -13.71 -15.33
CA THR A 40 12.70 -12.48 -14.78
C THR A 40 12.57 -11.27 -15.70
N GLN A 41 12.18 -11.46 -16.97
CA GLN A 41 12.07 -10.39 -17.96
C GLN A 41 11.14 -9.26 -17.50
N GLN A 42 10.06 -9.60 -16.78
CA GLN A 42 9.06 -8.64 -16.34
C GLN A 42 9.34 -7.97 -14.99
N VAL A 43 10.38 -8.38 -14.27
CA VAL A 43 10.68 -7.82 -12.95
C VAL A 43 11.06 -6.35 -13.05
N ARG A 44 11.97 -6.00 -13.97
CA ARG A 44 12.40 -4.60 -14.18
C ARG A 44 11.27 -3.67 -14.66
N PRO A 45 10.47 -4.01 -15.69
CA PRO A 45 9.37 -3.15 -16.10
C PRO A 45 8.30 -3.01 -15.01
N ASN A 46 7.94 -4.10 -14.31
CA ASN A 46 6.96 -4.03 -13.22
C ASN A 46 7.43 -3.11 -12.08
N LEU A 47 8.72 -3.14 -11.73
CA LEU A 47 9.29 -2.22 -10.73
C LEU A 47 9.25 -0.76 -11.21
N LYS A 48 9.54 -0.50 -12.49
CA LYS A 48 9.44 0.86 -13.06
C LYS A 48 8.00 1.36 -13.06
N GLU A 49 7.04 0.51 -13.42
CA GLU A 49 5.62 0.85 -13.38
C GLU A 49 5.15 1.14 -11.95
N ALA A 50 5.57 0.33 -10.97
CA ALA A 50 5.26 0.56 -9.56
C ALA A 50 5.82 1.91 -9.08
N GLN A 51 7.08 2.22 -9.40
CA GLN A 51 7.70 3.50 -9.08
C GLN A 51 6.98 4.69 -9.73
N ALA A 52 6.54 4.54 -10.99
CA ALA A 52 5.78 5.58 -11.67
C ALA A 52 4.42 5.83 -10.99
N ARG A 53 3.74 4.78 -10.52
CA ARG A 53 2.49 4.89 -9.76
C ARG A 53 2.70 5.57 -8.41
N GLU A 54 3.75 5.22 -7.68
CA GLU A 54 4.10 5.86 -6.40
C GLU A 54 4.38 7.36 -6.58
N ALA A 55 5.14 7.73 -7.61
CA ALA A 55 5.41 9.14 -7.92
C ALA A 55 4.13 9.91 -8.28
N ALA A 56 3.23 9.30 -9.07
CA ALA A 56 1.94 9.89 -9.39
C ALA A 56 1.06 10.10 -8.15
N LEU A 57 0.99 9.11 -7.27
CA LEU A 57 0.22 9.19 -6.01
C LEU A 57 0.79 10.25 -5.06
N THR A 58 2.11 10.36 -4.98
CA THR A 58 2.77 11.39 -4.16
C THR A 58 2.43 12.79 -4.68
N THR A 59 2.47 12.98 -6.00
CA THR A 59 2.08 14.25 -6.62
C THR A 59 0.61 14.59 -6.34
N GLN A 60 -0.29 13.60 -6.43
CA GLN A 60 -1.71 13.80 -6.10
C GLN A 60 -1.92 14.16 -4.63
N ARG A 61 -1.20 13.50 -3.71
CA ARG A 61 -1.24 13.82 -2.28
C ARG A 61 -0.82 15.27 -2.04
N ASP A 62 0.26 15.71 -2.68
CA ASP A 62 0.80 17.06 -2.48
C ASP A 62 -0.15 18.12 -3.01
N ASP A 63 -0.75 17.88 -4.18
CA ASP A 63 -1.78 18.78 -4.73
C ASP A 63 -3.01 18.84 -3.81
N LEU A 64 -3.48 17.70 -3.30
CA LEU A 64 -4.59 17.66 -2.34
C LEU A 64 -4.26 18.43 -1.06
N ALA A 65 -3.03 18.29 -0.55
CA ALA A 65 -2.59 19.00 0.64
C ALA A 65 -2.58 20.53 0.40
N LEU A 66 -2.12 20.97 -0.78
CA LEU A 66 -2.18 22.37 -1.18
C LEU A 66 -3.62 22.87 -1.31
N GLN A 67 -4.51 22.08 -1.90
CA GLN A 67 -5.94 22.41 -2.02
C GLN A 67 -6.62 22.52 -0.66
N LEU A 68 -6.32 21.59 0.26
CA LEU A 68 -6.79 21.65 1.64
C LEU A 68 -6.28 22.91 2.34
N GLN A 69 -5.00 23.23 2.20
CA GLN A 69 -4.43 24.44 2.77
C GLN A 69 -5.08 25.72 2.20
N MET A 70 -5.46 25.71 0.92
CA MET A 70 -6.23 26.79 0.32
C MET A 70 -7.68 26.88 0.84
N LEU A 71 -8.31 25.74 1.14
CA LEU A 71 -9.67 25.68 1.70
C LEU A 71 -9.71 26.04 3.19
N GLU A 72 -8.71 25.59 3.95
CA GLU A 72 -8.55 25.88 5.38
C GLU A 72 -8.15 27.33 5.64
N ASN A 73 -7.79 28.11 4.60
CA ASN A 73 -7.52 29.52 4.76
C ASN A 73 -8.78 30.21 5.34
N PRO A 74 -8.74 30.65 6.61
CA PRO A 74 -9.91 31.15 7.32
C PRO A 74 -10.45 32.44 6.70
N GLN A 75 -9.65 33.15 5.88
CA GLN A 75 -10.11 34.28 5.09
C GLN A 75 -11.10 33.83 4.00
N ARG A 76 -10.73 32.84 3.17
CA ARG A 76 -11.60 32.31 2.11
C ARG A 76 -12.87 31.67 2.66
N LEU A 77 -12.76 30.94 3.77
CA LEU A 77 -13.93 30.33 4.40
C LEU A 77 -14.92 31.40 4.88
N ARG A 78 -14.41 32.51 5.44
CA ARG A 78 -15.22 33.68 5.79
C ARG A 78 -15.85 34.32 4.57
N ASP A 79 -15.07 34.55 3.50
CA ASP A 79 -15.57 35.18 2.27
C ASP A 79 -16.65 34.32 1.58
N TRP A 80 -16.46 33.00 1.52
CA TRP A 80 -17.47 32.05 1.04
C TRP A 80 -18.72 32.07 1.92
N ALA A 81 -18.56 32.09 3.25
CA ALA A 81 -19.68 32.16 4.18
C ALA A 81 -20.50 33.46 3.96
N PHE A 82 -19.84 34.61 3.79
CA PHE A 82 -20.51 35.87 3.44
C PHE A 82 -21.22 35.82 2.09
N ALA A 83 -20.59 35.24 1.07
CA ALA A 83 -21.20 35.07 -0.26
C ALA A 83 -22.45 34.17 -0.24
N ASN A 84 -22.52 33.22 0.69
CA ASN A 84 -23.67 32.33 0.89
C ASN A 84 -24.68 32.88 1.92
N GLY A 85 -24.57 34.16 2.29
CA GLY A 85 -25.54 34.84 3.15
C GLY A 85 -25.36 34.58 4.65
N MET A 86 -24.28 33.93 5.09
CA MET A 86 -23.95 33.86 6.51
C MET A 86 -23.43 35.23 6.98
N GLN A 87 -23.98 35.73 8.09
CA GLN A 87 -23.57 36.99 8.70
C GLN A 87 -22.69 36.73 9.92
N ARG A 88 -21.80 37.68 10.25
CA ARG A 88 -21.01 37.59 11.49
C ARG A 88 -21.97 37.61 12.67
N PHE A 89 -21.73 36.77 13.68
CA PHE A 89 -22.47 36.84 14.95
C PHE A 89 -22.42 38.24 15.61
N THR A 90 -21.42 39.06 15.27
CA THR A 90 -21.32 40.46 15.71
C THR A 90 -22.30 41.39 15.02
N ASP A 91 -22.60 41.15 13.74
CA ASP A 91 -23.45 42.00 12.89
C ASP A 91 -24.87 41.44 12.72
N ALA A 92 -25.07 40.16 13.05
CA ALA A 92 -26.39 39.53 13.07
C ALA A 92 -27.31 40.30 14.02
N ARG A 93 -28.55 40.55 13.58
CA ARG A 93 -29.57 41.26 14.36
C ARG A 93 -29.81 40.51 15.67
N LYS A 94 -29.26 41.05 16.77
CA LYS A 94 -29.42 40.48 18.10
C LYS A 94 -30.85 40.74 18.55
N GLU A 95 -31.70 39.73 18.42
CA GLU A 95 -33.00 39.76 19.09
C GLU A 95 -32.78 39.45 20.57
N THR A 96 -32.97 40.46 21.40
CA THR A 96 -32.99 40.31 22.85
C THR A 96 -34.30 39.63 23.26
N ALA A 97 -34.37 38.31 23.06
CA ALA A 97 -35.44 37.53 23.64
C ALA A 97 -35.22 37.45 25.16
N LYS A 98 -36.24 37.77 25.97
CA LYS A 98 -36.24 37.43 27.39
C LYS A 98 -36.18 35.91 27.50
N ILE A 99 -34.98 35.38 27.77
CA ILE A 99 -34.79 33.97 28.10
C ILE A 99 -35.56 33.73 29.40
N ALA A 100 -36.72 33.08 29.32
CA ALA A 100 -37.38 32.58 30.51
C ALA A 100 -36.38 31.68 31.25
N GLY A 101 -36.26 31.87 32.57
CA GLY A 101 -35.23 31.22 33.39
C GLY A 101 -35.13 29.74 33.07
N VAL A 102 -33.90 29.28 32.81
CA VAL A 102 -33.58 27.90 32.47
C VAL A 102 -34.23 26.99 33.52
N LYS A 103 -35.16 26.13 33.08
CA LYS A 103 -35.78 25.13 33.94
C LYS A 103 -34.65 24.26 34.50
N ALA A 104 -34.61 24.11 35.82
CA ALA A 104 -33.55 23.36 36.51
C ALA A 104 -33.31 22.01 35.81
N ALA A 105 -32.03 21.73 35.54
CA ALA A 105 -31.63 20.50 34.86
C ALA A 105 -32.12 19.28 35.65
N PRO A 106 -32.71 18.27 34.99
CA PRO A 106 -33.05 17.01 35.65
C PRO A 106 -31.78 16.37 36.23
N ALA A 107 -31.92 15.71 37.38
CA ALA A 107 -30.81 15.11 38.11
C ALA A 107 -29.94 14.22 37.21
N ALA A 108 -28.62 14.34 37.36
CA ALA A 108 -27.66 13.61 36.56
C ALA A 108 -27.92 12.09 36.64
N PRO A 109 -27.93 11.37 35.50
CA PRO A 109 -28.06 9.92 35.51
C PRO A 109 -26.86 9.29 36.24
N THR A 110 -27.15 8.29 37.08
CA THR A 110 -26.17 7.51 37.84
C THR A 110 -25.01 7.07 36.95
N ALA A 111 -23.77 7.27 37.43
CA ALA A 111 -22.54 6.97 36.71
C ALA A 111 -22.56 5.53 36.12
N PRO A 112 -22.16 5.35 34.84
CA PRO A 112 -22.11 4.03 34.22
C PRO A 112 -21.10 3.14 34.95
N ARG A 113 -21.51 1.89 35.24
CA ARG A 113 -20.65 0.87 35.86
C ARG A 113 -19.40 0.66 35.01
N ARG A 114 -18.24 0.63 35.68
CA ARG A 114 -16.94 0.35 35.08
C ARG A 114 -16.94 -1.10 34.58
N VAL A 115 -16.95 -1.29 33.27
CA VAL A 115 -16.86 -2.61 32.64
C VAL A 115 -15.38 -2.98 32.55
N GLU A 116 -14.95 -3.96 33.34
CA GLU A 116 -13.64 -4.57 33.21
C GLU A 116 -13.69 -5.62 32.10
N VAL A 117 -12.97 -5.38 31.01
CA VAL A 117 -12.81 -6.33 29.90
C VAL A 117 -11.53 -7.12 30.15
N SER A 118 -11.67 -8.39 30.54
CA SER A 118 -10.57 -9.33 30.57
C SER A 118 -10.38 -9.94 29.18
N VAL A 119 -9.22 -9.70 28.57
CA VAL A 119 -8.84 -10.33 27.30
C VAL A 119 -7.98 -11.55 27.62
N GLN A 120 -8.48 -12.74 27.32
CA GLN A 120 -7.70 -13.98 27.32
C GLN A 120 -7.27 -14.30 25.89
N TRP A 121 -5.95 -14.41 25.68
CA TRP A 121 -5.38 -14.95 24.45
C TRP A 121 -5.10 -16.45 24.64
N LYS A 122 -5.30 -17.20 23.55
CA LYS A 122 -5.09 -18.64 23.46
C LYS A 122 -3.66 -18.95 23.03
#